data_AF-A0A449C0Y8-F1
#
_entry.id   AF-A0A449C0Y8-F1
#
_cell.length_a   1.000
_cell.length_b   1.000
_cell.length_c   1.000
_cell.angle_alpha   90.00
_cell.angle_beta   90.00
_cell.angle_gamma   90.00
#
_symmetry.space_group_name_H-M   'P 1'
#
loop_
_entity.id
_entity.type
_entity.pdbx_description
1 polymer ?
#
loop_
_entity_poly.entity_id
_entity_poly.type
_entity_poly.pdbx_seq_one_letter_code
_entity_poly.pdbx_strand_id
1 'polypeptide(L)'
;MDAAINTNIYLEPYNNLLDIKYIPYAVFLFSILSFVSIIALLDYMHQTKKIKNHKVGVLMCFITSVNLGLSIFFLLIYFNICL
;
A
#
# COMPACT_ATOMS: atom_id res chain seq x y z
N MET A 1 0.34 -41.76 23.83
CA MET A 1 1.72 -41.28 23.90
C MET A 1 1.93 -40.55 22.60
N ASP A 2 1.50 -39.29 22.60
CA ASP A 2 1.23 -38.52 21.40
C ASP A 2 2.53 -38.20 20.67
N ALA A 3 2.53 -38.48 19.37
CA ALA A 3 3.60 -38.12 18.46
C ALA A 3 3.75 -36.60 18.50
N ALA A 4 4.82 -36.13 19.16
CA ALA A 4 5.25 -34.74 19.11
C ALA A 4 5.53 -34.39 17.65
N ILE A 5 4.57 -33.74 16.99
CA ILE A 5 4.75 -33.17 15.67
C ILE A 5 5.82 -32.09 15.83
N ASN A 6 7.01 -32.42 15.36
CA ASN A 6 8.19 -31.56 15.40
C ASN A 6 7.93 -30.36 14.50
N THR A 7 7.41 -29.27 15.07
CA THR A 7 7.15 -27.98 14.41
C THR A 7 8.43 -27.19 14.12
N ASN A 8 9.55 -27.88 13.89
CA ASN A 8 10.73 -27.29 13.25
C ASN A 8 10.53 -27.32 11.73
N ILE A 9 9.50 -26.63 11.27
CA ILE A 9 9.47 -26.16 9.89
C ILE A 9 10.55 -25.08 9.85
N TYR A 10 11.78 -25.50 9.50
CA TYR A 10 12.81 -24.59 9.03
C TYR A 10 12.28 -23.98 7.74
N LEU A 11 11.47 -22.91 7.87
CA LEU A 11 11.28 -21.99 6.77
C LEU A 11 12.69 -21.48 6.47
N GLU A 12 13.26 -21.90 5.34
CA GLU A 12 14.42 -21.24 4.74
C GLU A 12 14.22 -19.72 4.87
N PRO A 13 15.27 -18.95 5.22
CA PRO A 13 15.13 -17.52 5.43
C PRO A 13 14.56 -16.94 4.15
N TYR A 14 13.25 -16.70 4.16
CA TYR A 14 12.56 -16.15 3.02
C TYR A 14 13.26 -14.83 2.78
N ASN A 15 13.96 -14.69 1.66
CA ASN A 15 14.57 -13.44 1.23
C ASN A 15 13.42 -12.48 0.93
N ASN A 16 12.82 -11.96 2.00
CA ASN A 16 11.77 -10.98 1.94
C ASN A 16 12.40 -9.77 1.27
N LEU A 17 11.84 -9.36 0.14
CA LEU A 17 12.20 -8.11 -0.54
C LEU A 17 12.12 -6.91 0.42
N LEU A 18 11.34 -7.03 1.49
CA LEU A 18 11.15 -6.01 2.50
C LEU A 18 11.15 -6.68 3.87
N ASP A 19 12.18 -6.36 4.66
CA ASP A 19 12.30 -6.84 6.04
C ASP A 19 11.08 -6.42 6.86
N ILE A 20 10.54 -7.33 7.68
CA ILE A 20 9.30 -7.11 8.45
C ILE A 20 9.36 -5.84 9.30
N LYS A 21 10.57 -5.50 9.77
CA LYS A 21 10.87 -4.27 10.52
C LYS A 21 10.51 -2.98 9.78
N TYR A 22 10.56 -2.97 8.45
CA TYR A 22 10.31 -1.79 7.62
C TYR A 22 8.88 -1.66 7.12
N ILE A 23 8.06 -2.71 7.24
CA ILE A 23 6.64 -2.72 6.86
C ILE A 23 5.85 -1.56 7.50
N PRO A 24 5.91 -1.28 8.82
CA PRO A 24 5.16 -0.17 9.41
C PRO A 24 5.56 1.20 8.85
N TYR A 25 6.84 1.39 8.48
CA TYR A 25 7.30 2.62 7.85
C TYR A 25 6.75 2.77 6.43
N ALA A 26 6.69 1.67 5.67
CA ALA A 26 6.04 1.65 4.36
C ALA A 26 4.55 1.98 4.46
N VAL A 27 3.81 1.38 5.41
CA VAL A 27 2.40 1.69 5.67
C VAL A 27 2.20 3.19 5.91
N PHE A 28 3.01 3.78 6.79
CA PHE A 28 2.89 5.19 7.13
C PHE A 28 3.17 6.10 5.93
N LEU A 29 4.24 5.80 5.18
CA LEU A 29 4.63 6.57 4.00
C LEU A 29 3.55 6.51 2.90
N PHE A 30 3.05 5.32 2.56
CA PHE A 30 2.00 5.17 1.56
C PHE A 30 0.66 5.76 2.01
N SER A 31 0.37 5.77 3.31
CA SER A 31 -0.83 6.43 3.84
C SER A 31 -0.78 7.94 3.62
N ILE A 32 0.36 8.59 3.91
CA ILE A 32 0.55 10.03 3.67
C ILE A 32 0.46 10.33 2.18
N LEU A 33 1.16 9.56 1.34
CA LEU A 33 1.13 9.75 -0.11
C LEU A 33 -0.28 9.59 -0.67
N SER A 34 -1.04 8.60 -0.20
CA SER A 34 -2.44 8.40 -0.59
C SER A 34 -3.29 9.61 -0.21
N PHE A 35 -3.14 10.12 1.01
CA PHE A 35 -3.88 11.28 1.47
C PHE A 35 -3.60 12.54 0.63
N VAL A 36 -2.33 12.83 0.35
CA VAL A 36 -1.93 13.95 -0.51
C VAL A 36 -2.46 13.77 -1.93
N SER A 37 -2.40 12.56 -2.49
CA SER A 37 -2.88 12.25 -3.84
C SER A 37 -4.40 12.44 -3.97
N ILE A 38 -5.16 12.05 -2.94
CA ILE A 38 -6.61 12.27 -2.87
C ILE A 38 -6.92 13.78 -2.85
N ILE A 39 -6.24 14.55 -2.01
CA ILE A 39 -6.45 16.01 -1.93
C ILE A 39 -6.14 16.68 -3.27
N ALA A 40 -5.01 16.32 -3.89
CA ALA A 40 -4.63 16.87 -5.19
C ALA A 40 -5.66 16.53 -6.29
N LEU A 41 -6.20 15.31 -6.28
CA LEU A 41 -7.26 14.91 -7.20
C LEU A 41 -8.55 15.69 -6.94
N LEU A 42 -8.92 15.90 -5.67
CA LEU A 42 -10.09 16.66 -5.29
C LEU A 42 -9.98 18.13 -5.73
N ASP A 43 -8.81 18.75 -5.51
CA ASP A 43 -8.53 20.12 -5.97
C ASP A 43 -8.62 20.22 -7.49
N TYR A 44 -8.02 19.25 -8.21
CA TYR A 44 -8.12 19.18 -9.67
C TYR A 44 -9.57 19.05 -10.16
N MET A 45 -10.39 18.26 -9.48
CA MET A 45 -11.82 18.13 -9.78
C MET A 45 -12.61 19.40 -9.44
N HIS A 46 -12.23 20.14 -8.40
CA HIS A 46 -12.91 21.36 -7.98
C HIS A 46 -12.61 22.58 -8.87
N GLN A 47 -11.50 22.60 -9.62
CA GLN A 47 -11.17 23.69 -10.54
C GLN A 47 -12.10 23.71 -11.78
N THR A 48 -13.32 24.25 -11.65
CA THR A 48 -14.37 24.28 -12.69
C THR A 48 -14.11 25.27 -13.83
N LYS A 49 -13.19 26.23 -13.67
CA LYS A 49 -12.95 27.33 -14.63
C LYS A 49 -11.73 27.16 -15.55
N LYS A 50 -10.87 26.16 -15.31
CA LYS A 50 -9.71 25.86 -16.18
C LYS A 50 -10.04 24.74 -17.16
N ILE A 51 -9.47 24.80 -18.36
CA ILE A 51 -9.50 23.71 -19.34
C ILE A 51 -8.89 22.47 -18.67
N LYS A 52 -9.75 21.53 -18.24
CA LYS A 52 -9.32 20.29 -17.62
C LYS A 52 -8.76 19.39 -18.70
N ASN A 53 -7.48 19.04 -18.61
CA ASN A 53 -6.91 18.04 -19.48
C ASN A 53 -7.33 16.65 -18.98
N HIS A 54 -8.23 15.98 -19.71
CA HIS A 54 -8.72 14.66 -19.32
C HIS A 54 -7.58 13.66 -19.09
N LYS A 55 -6.49 13.75 -19.87
CA LYS A 55 -5.31 12.87 -19.72
C LYS A 55 -4.65 13.03 -18.34
N VAL A 56 -4.54 14.26 -17.84
CA VAL A 56 -3.94 14.56 -16.53
C VAL A 56 -4.83 14.05 -15.40
N GLY A 57 -6.16 14.18 -15.53
CA GLY A 57 -7.10 13.65 -14.55
C GLY A 57 -7.04 12.13 -14.43
N VAL A 58 -6.95 11.41 -15.56
CA VAL A 58 -6.81 9.94 -15.58
C VAL A 58 -5.49 9.52 -14.94
N LEU A 59 -4.39 10.22 -15.25
CA LEU A 59 -3.08 9.92 -14.69
C LEU A 59 -3.04 10.16 -13.17
N MET A 60 -3.61 11.26 -12.67
CA MET A 60 -3.73 11.49 -11.23
C MET A 60 -4.59 10.42 -10.55
N CYS A 61 -5.71 10.04 -11.16
CA CYS A 61 -6.57 8.97 -10.63
C CYS A 61 -5.82 7.63 -10.54
N PHE A 62 -5.04 7.29 -11.58
CA PHE A 62 -4.20 6.09 -11.59
C PHE A 62 -3.17 6.11 -10.46
N ILE A 63 -2.43 7.22 -10.29
CA ILE A 63 -1.45 7.37 -9.20
C ILE A 63 -2.13 7.21 -7.83
N THR A 64 -3.27 7.86 -7.61
CA THR A 64 -4.02 7.76 -6.36
C THR A 64 -4.47 6.32 -6.09
N SER A 65 -4.97 5.61 -7.11
CA SER A 65 -5.39 4.22 -7.00
C SER A 65 -4.23 3.29 -6.65
N VAL A 66 -3.06 3.45 -7.27
CA VAL A 66 -1.86 2.67 -6.96
C VAL A 66 -1.38 2.94 -5.54
N ASN A 67 -1.31 4.21 -5.11
CA ASN A 67 -0.90 4.57 -3.76
C ASN A 67 -1.85 3.98 -2.70
N LEU A 68 -3.16 4.08 -2.90
CA LEU A 68 -4.16 3.48 -2.00
C LEU A 68 -4.04 1.97 -1.96
N GLY A 69 -3.91 1.32 -3.13
CA GLY A 69 -3.76 -0.12 -3.23
C GLY A 69 -2.54 -0.63 -2.47
N LEU A 70 -1.38 0.02 -2.66
CA LEU A 70 -0.16 -0.30 -1.93
C LEU A 70 -0.30 -0.03 -0.43
N SER A 71 -0.93 1.09 -0.05
CA SER A 71 -1.17 1.41 1.36
C SER A 71 -2.00 0.33 2.05
N ILE A 72 -3.08 -0.14 1.42
CA ILE A 72 -3.95 -1.21 1.95
C ILE A 72 -3.20 -2.54 1.97
N PHE A 73 -2.45 -2.85 0.91
CA PHE A 73 -1.65 -4.07 0.84
C PHE A 73 -0.64 -4.17 1.99
N PHE A 74 0.14 -3.12 2.24
CA PHE A 74 1.08 -3.10 3.35
C PHE A 74 0.37 -3.13 4.71
N LEU A 75 -0.81 -2.51 4.83
CA LEU A 75 -1.62 -2.56 6.04
C LEU A 75 -2.07 -4.00 6.36
N LEU A 76 -2.52 -4.75 5.35
CA LEU A 76 -2.95 -6.14 5.50
C LEU A 76 -1.80 -7.06 5.91
N ILE A 77 -0.61 -6.84 5.33
CA ILE A 77 0.60 -7.56 5.73
C ILE A 77 0.97 -7.20 7.17
N TYR A 78 0.89 -5.92 7.56
CA TYR A 78 1.21 -5.48 8.91
C TYR A 78 0.34 -6.18 9.98
N PHE A 79 -0.94 -6.42 9.70
CA PHE A 79 -1.84 -7.17 10.59
C PHE A 79 -1.71 -8.70 10.47
N ASN A 80 -0.74 -9.22 9.71
CA ASN A 80 -0.58 -10.65 9.40
C ASN A 80 -1.86 -11.30 8.83
N ILE A 81 -2.73 -10.53 8.16
CA ILE A 81 -3.95 -11.07 7.54
C ILE A 81 -3.63 -11.83 6.24
N CYS A 82 -2.52 -11.47 5.60
CA CYS A 82 -2.05 -12.07 4.35
C CYS A 82 -0.77 -12.91 4.49
N LEU A 83 -0.39 -13.29 5.72
CA LEU A 83 0.82 -14.10 5.99
C LEU A 83 0.45 -15.55 6.34
#